data_AF-A0A2H9LPC6-F1
#
_entry.id   AF-A0A2H9LPC6-F1
#
_cell.length_a   1.000
_cell.length_b   1.000
_cell.length_c   1.000
_cell.angle_alpha   90.00
_cell.angle_beta   90.00
_cell.angle_gamma   90.00
#
_symmetry.space_group_name_H-M   'P 1'
#
loop_
_entity.id
_entity.type
_entity.pdbx_description
1 polymer ?
#
loop_
_entity_poly.entity_id
_entity_poly.type
_entity_poly.pdbx_seq_one_letter_code
_entity_poly.pdbx_strand_id
1 'polypeptide(L)'
;LMIWIIYLLIAIVLMSVNAYVVKLLVKNINPLIVLFYQYLIAIPLLIIYSLMVNADLLTGNFNIVLLGFLYVTGIALFYIALKKGSLSKVSPVFNLKMIITAILGIIVLSEPLTLNKIVGLLFGILSVYLLSGEEV
;
A
#
# COMPACT_ATOMS: atom_id res chain seq x y z
N LEU A 1 4.13 22.09 -12.54
CA LEU A 1 3.64 20.85 -11.90
C LEU A 1 3.37 21.16 -10.42
N MET A 2 2.26 20.75 -9.83
CA MET A 2 2.01 20.99 -8.40
C MET A 2 3.01 20.16 -7.56
N ILE A 3 3.56 20.75 -6.49
CA ILE A 3 4.63 20.15 -5.66
C ILE A 3 4.31 18.73 -5.15
N TRP A 4 3.03 18.45 -4.86
CA TRP A 4 2.55 17.16 -4.38
C TRP A 4 2.72 16.02 -5.41
N ILE A 5 2.73 16.34 -6.70
CA ILE A 5 2.91 15.35 -7.77
C ILE A 5 4.33 14.78 -7.74
N ILE A 6 5.33 15.61 -7.42
CA ILE A 6 6.73 15.17 -7.34
C ILE A 6 6.91 14.15 -6.22
N TYR A 7 6.36 14.43 -5.03
CA TYR A 7 6.38 13.47 -3.92
C TYR A 7 5.70 12.14 -4.30
N LEU A 8 4.59 12.20 -5.04
CA LEU A 8 3.89 11.01 -5.52
C LEU A 8 4.72 10.19 -6.51
N LEU A 9 5.38 10.84 -7.48
CA LEU A 9 6.23 10.14 -8.45
C LEU A 9 7.38 9.43 -7.76
N ILE A 10 8.03 10.08 -6.80
CA ILE A 10 9.09 9.45 -5.99
C ILE A 10 8.52 8.27 -5.21
N ALA A 11 7.36 8.43 -4.56
CA ALA A 11 6.71 7.37 -3.80
C ALA A 11 6.36 6.17 -4.69
N ILE A 12 5.86 6.38 -5.90
CA ILE A 12 5.54 5.29 -6.85
C ILE A 12 6.79 4.47 -7.18
N VAL A 13 7.91 5.13 -7.46
CA VAL A 13 9.17 4.44 -7.76
C VAL A 13 9.63 3.62 -6.55
N LEU A 14 9.71 4.24 -5.37
CA LEU A 14 10.17 3.57 -4.16
C LEU A 14 9.27 2.41 -3.76
N MET A 15 7.95 2.57 -3.85
CA MET A 15 6.98 1.51 -3.50
C MET A 15 6.99 0.37 -4.53
N SER A 16 7.21 0.66 -5.81
CA SER A 16 7.34 -0.37 -6.84
C SER A 16 8.62 -1.19 -6.68
N VAL A 17 9.75 -0.51 -6.38
CA VAL A 17 11.01 -1.19 -6.06
C VAL A 17 10.86 -2.02 -4.79
N ASN A 18 10.19 -1.50 -3.75
CA ASN A 18 9.90 -2.27 -2.53
C ASN A 18 9.14 -3.56 -2.85
N ALA A 19 8.02 -3.48 -3.59
CA ALA A 19 7.23 -4.66 -3.93
C ALA A 19 8.03 -5.72 -4.72
N TYR A 20 8.91 -5.28 -5.62
CA TYR A 20 9.83 -6.15 -6.35
C TYR A 20 10.85 -6.82 -5.43
N VAL A 21 11.53 -6.06 -4.56
CA VAL A 21 12.50 -6.61 -3.60
C VAL A 21 11.83 -7.59 -2.64
N VAL A 22 10.65 -7.24 -2.11
CA VAL A 22 9.85 -8.14 -1.26
C VAL A 22 9.57 -9.44 -1.99
N LYS A 23 9.11 -9.39 -3.25
CA LYS A 23 8.87 -10.60 -4.05
C LYS A 23 10.10 -11.49 -4.14
N LEU A 24 11.30 -10.92 -4.30
CA LEU A 24 12.55 -11.70 -4.32
C LEU A 24 12.82 -12.36 -2.97
N LEU A 25 12.67 -11.62 -1.88
CA LEU A 25 12.95 -12.10 -0.53
C LEU A 25 11.99 -13.20 -0.07
N VAL A 26 10.68 -12.99 -0.26
CA VAL A 26 9.65 -13.91 0.25
C VAL A 26 9.65 -15.28 -0.44
N LYS A 27 10.37 -15.46 -1.55
CA LYS A 27 10.58 -16.78 -2.19
C LYS A 27 11.26 -17.74 -1.22
N ASN A 28 12.29 -17.27 -0.52
CA ASN A 28 13.13 -18.10 0.34
C ASN A 28 13.02 -17.75 1.83
N ILE A 29 12.55 -16.55 2.14
CA ILE A 29 12.44 -16.04 3.51
C ILE A 29 10.98 -16.03 3.94
N ASN A 30 10.70 -16.29 5.22
CA ASN A 30 9.35 -16.15 5.76
C ASN A 30 8.90 -14.67 5.65
N PRO A 31 7.69 -14.37 5.11
CA PRO A 31 7.15 -13.01 5.04
C PRO A 31 7.22 -12.21 6.35
N LEU A 32 7.05 -12.88 7.49
CA LEU A 32 7.14 -12.22 8.80
C LEU A 32 8.55 -11.70 9.10
N ILE A 33 9.59 -12.43 8.68
CA ILE A 33 10.98 -11.99 8.83
C ILE A 33 11.24 -10.76 7.95
N VAL A 34 10.75 -10.77 6.70
CA VAL A 34 10.88 -9.62 5.79
C VAL A 34 10.22 -8.37 6.39
N LEU A 35 9.01 -8.51 6.93
CA LEU A 35 8.31 -7.41 7.62
C LEU A 35 9.07 -6.94 8.86
N PHE A 36 9.55 -7.86 9.69
CA PHE A 36 10.30 -7.52 10.89
C PHE A 36 11.50 -6.63 10.57
N TYR A 37 12.34 -7.02 9.60
CA TYR A 37 13.50 -6.20 9.20
C TYR A 37 13.10 -4.87 8.54
N GLN A 38 11.98 -4.84 7.80
CA GLN A 38 11.46 -3.59 7.24
C GLN A 38 11.12 -2.58 8.36
N TYR A 39 10.46 -3.02 9.43
CA TYR A 39 10.14 -2.15 10.56
C TYR A 39 11.33 -1.86 11.47
N LEU A 40 12.26 -2.81 11.60
CA LEU A 40 13.52 -2.60 12.33
C LEU A 40 14.31 -1.41 11.77
N ILE A 41 14.29 -1.22 10.45
CA ILE A 41 14.92 -0.07 9.78
C ILE A 41 14.00 1.16 9.81
N ALA A 42 12.69 0.99 9.61
CA ALA A 42 11.76 2.12 9.54
C ALA A 42 11.63 2.88 10.86
N ILE A 43 11.58 2.19 12.00
CA ILE A 43 11.35 2.82 13.31
C ILE A 43 12.45 3.85 13.66
N PRO A 44 13.76 3.52 13.61
CA PRO A 44 14.81 4.50 13.87
C PRO A 44 14.77 5.70 12.92
N LEU A 45 14.49 5.48 11.63
CA LEU A 45 14.39 6.57 10.65
C LEU A 45 13.22 7.51 10.97
N LEU A 46 12.08 6.96 11.41
CA LEU A 46 10.92 7.76 11.83
C LEU A 46 11.21 8.55 13.11
N ILE A 47 11.94 7.98 14.07
CA ILE A 47 12.38 8.69 15.28
C ILE A 47 13.32 9.85 14.92
N ILE A 48 14.31 9.61 14.06
CA ILE A 48 15.22 10.69 13.60
C ILE A 48 14.41 11.80 12.92
N TYR A 49 13.50 11.43 12.02
CA TYR A 49 12.65 12.39 11.32
C TYR A 49 11.76 13.18 12.29
N SER A 50 11.16 12.53 13.30
CA SER A 50 10.32 13.20 14.29
C SER A 50 11.10 14.23 15.11
N LEU A 51 12.36 13.93 15.46
CA LEU A 51 13.25 14.87 16.13
C LEU A 51 13.59 16.07 15.22
N MET A 52 13.83 15.85 13.94
CA MET A 52 14.12 16.94 12.98
C MET A 52 12.94 17.92 12.81
N VAL A 53 11.70 17.41 12.89
CA VAL A 53 10.49 18.23 12.73
C VAL A 53 9.84 18.63 14.07
N ASN A 54 10.45 18.27 15.20
CA ASN A 54 9.90 18.47 16.55
C ASN A 54 8.47 17.94 16.72
N ALA A 55 8.20 16.75 16.16
CA ALA A 55 6.90 16.10 16.26
C ALA A 55 6.84 15.15 17.47
N ASP A 56 5.75 15.23 18.24
CA ASP A 56 5.46 14.26 19.30
C ASP A 56 4.89 12.97 18.69
N LEU A 57 5.46 11.84 19.07
CA LEU A 57 5.04 10.51 18.62
C LEU A 57 4.00 9.88 19.55
N LEU A 58 3.85 10.39 20.77
CA LEU A 58 2.93 9.87 21.76
C LEU A 58 1.56 10.53 21.59
N THR A 59 0.54 9.69 21.42
CA THR A 59 -0.83 10.16 21.25
C THR A 59 -1.78 9.17 21.91
N GLY A 60 -2.77 9.70 22.63
CA GLY A 60 -3.83 8.90 23.27
C GLY A 60 -4.92 8.46 22.29
N ASN A 61 -4.76 8.70 20.98
CA ASN A 61 -5.79 8.40 20.00
C ASN A 61 -5.75 6.92 19.59
N PHE A 62 -6.73 6.15 20.07
CA PHE A 62 -6.87 4.72 19.74
C PHE A 62 -6.92 4.44 18.23
N ASN A 63 -7.37 5.38 17.40
CA ASN A 63 -7.40 5.21 15.94
C ASN A 63 -6.00 5.00 15.34
N ILE A 64 -4.95 5.46 16.01
CA ILE A 64 -3.56 5.24 15.58
C ILE A 64 -3.14 3.80 15.81
N VAL A 65 -3.59 3.18 16.91
CA VAL A 65 -3.37 1.75 17.17
C VAL A 65 -4.09 0.92 16.12
N LEU A 66 -5.34 1.28 15.81
CA LEU A 66 -6.12 0.62 14.75
C LEU A 66 -5.45 0.77 13.38
N LEU A 67 -4.94 1.96 13.05
CA LEU A 67 -4.20 2.22 11.82
C LEU A 67 -3.00 1.27 11.68
N GLY A 68 -2.18 1.16 12.73
CA GLY A 68 -1.03 0.27 12.74
C GLY A 68 -1.42 -1.20 12.56
N PHE A 69 -2.45 -1.65 13.30
CA PHE A 69 -2.96 -3.01 13.20
C PHE A 69 -3.46 -3.37 11.79
N LEU A 70 -4.27 -2.50 11.18
CA LEU A 70 -4.80 -2.69 9.83
C LEU A 70 -3.67 -2.73 8.79
N TYR A 71 -2.70 -1.82 8.89
CA TYR A 71 -1.58 -1.76 7.95
C TYR A 71 -0.68 -2.99 8.05
N VAL A 72 -0.22 -3.36 9.26
CA VAL A 72 0.68 -4.49 9.47
C VAL A 72 0.01 -5.81 9.06
N THR A 73 -1.25 -6.01 9.43
CA THR A 73 -2.00 -7.22 9.06
C THR A 73 -2.22 -7.29 7.55
N GLY A 74 -2.65 -6.19 6.93
CA GLY A 74 -2.88 -6.12 5.49
C GLY A 74 -1.61 -6.37 4.67
N ILE A 75 -0.49 -5.74 5.04
CA ILE A 75 0.78 -5.93 4.34
C ILE A 75 1.35 -7.35 4.56
N ALA A 76 1.13 -7.96 5.72
CA ALA A 76 1.52 -9.34 5.97
C ALA A 76 0.79 -10.32 5.03
N LEU A 77 -0.52 -10.14 4.88
CA LEU A 77 -1.33 -10.93 3.94
C LEU A 77 -0.88 -10.71 2.50
N PHE A 78 -0.55 -9.47 2.12
CA PHE A 78 0.01 -9.17 0.80
C PHE A 78 1.35 -9.88 0.55
N TYR A 79 2.25 -9.91 1.54
CA TYR A 79 3.55 -10.59 1.39
C TYR A 79 3.40 -12.11 1.31
N ILE A 80 2.44 -12.67 2.06
CA ILE A 80 2.05 -14.09 1.92
C ILE A 80 1.51 -14.37 0.51
N ALA A 81 0.68 -13.49 -0.04
CA ALA A 81 0.19 -13.61 -1.40
C ALA A 81 1.33 -13.51 -2.43
N LEU A 82 2.26 -12.57 -2.27
CA LEU A 82 3.45 -12.45 -3.11
C LEU A 82 4.35 -13.69 -3.05
N LYS A 83 4.40 -14.40 -1.91
CA LYS A 83 5.10 -15.67 -1.82
C LYS A 83 4.45 -16.75 -2.70
N LYS A 84 3.12 -16.78 -2.76
CA LYS A 84 2.33 -17.82 -3.45
C LYS A 84 2.07 -17.55 -4.93
N GLY A 85 1.94 -16.29 -5.35
CA GLY A 85 1.58 -15.90 -6.72
C GLY A 85 2.64 -15.06 -7.42
N SER A 86 2.54 -14.89 -8.74
CA SER A 86 3.43 -14.00 -9.50
C SER A 86 3.21 -12.53 -9.14
N LEU A 87 4.27 -11.72 -9.18
CA LEU A 87 4.18 -10.28 -8.87
C LEU A 87 3.21 -9.57 -9.84
N SER A 88 3.25 -9.96 -11.12
CA SER A 88 2.40 -9.43 -12.19
C SER A 88 0.91 -9.72 -12.00
N LYS A 89 0.53 -10.78 -11.28
CA LYS A 89 -0.87 -11.06 -10.93
C LYS A 89 -1.26 -10.44 -9.58
N VAL A 90 -0.42 -10.65 -8.55
CA VAL A 90 -0.76 -10.28 -7.17
C VAL A 90 -0.76 -8.77 -6.97
N SER A 91 0.17 -8.02 -7.59
CA SER A 91 0.28 -6.57 -7.41
C SER A 91 -0.91 -5.81 -8.01
N PRO A 92 -1.35 -6.06 -9.26
CA PRO A 92 -2.56 -5.43 -9.78
C PRO A 92 -3.81 -5.73 -8.96
N VAL A 93 -3.99 -6.99 -8.53
CA VAL A 93 -5.12 -7.38 -7.66
C VAL A 93 -5.08 -6.63 -6.33
N PHE A 94 -3.90 -6.50 -5.71
CA PHE A 94 -3.74 -5.71 -4.49
C PHE A 94 -4.06 -4.22 -4.70
N ASN A 95 -3.77 -3.68 -5.88
CA ASN A 95 -4.07 -2.29 -6.21
C ASN A 95 -5.58 -2.01 -6.36
N LEU A 96 -6.45 -3.02 -6.47
CA LEU A 96 -7.91 -2.85 -6.37
C LEU A 96 -8.35 -2.22 -5.05
N LYS A 97 -7.48 -2.21 -4.02
CA LYS A 97 -7.72 -1.41 -2.80
C LYS A 97 -8.08 0.05 -3.12
N MET A 98 -7.61 0.61 -4.25
CA MET A 98 -7.98 1.95 -4.70
C MET A 98 -9.50 2.12 -4.88
N ILE A 99 -10.20 1.06 -5.31
CA ILE A 99 -11.65 1.06 -5.50
C ILE A 99 -12.33 1.08 -4.15
N ILE A 100 -11.88 0.23 -3.22
CA ILE A 100 -12.39 0.22 -1.84
C ILE A 100 -12.17 1.59 -1.20
N THR A 101 -10.98 2.18 -1.35
CA THR A 101 -10.66 3.52 -0.83
C THR A 101 -11.56 4.60 -1.45
N ALA A 102 -11.83 4.54 -2.75
CA ALA A 102 -12.74 5.49 -3.41
C ALA A 102 -14.18 5.36 -2.89
N ILE A 103 -14.67 4.13 -2.72
CA ILE A 103 -16.00 3.86 -2.13
C ILE A 103 -16.06 4.40 -0.70
N LEU A 104 -15.02 4.17 0.11
CA LEU A 104 -14.94 4.74 1.46
C LEU A 104 -14.89 6.27 1.44
N GLY A 105 -14.21 6.90 0.48
CA GLY A 105 -14.24 8.34 0.30
C GLY A 105 -15.65 8.87 0.01
N ILE A 106 -16.42 8.16 -0.81
CA ILE A 106 -17.81 8.53 -1.11
C ILE A 106 -18.71 8.35 0.13
N ILE A 107 -18.61 7.23 0.83
CA ILE A 107 -19.53 6.87 1.92
C ILE A 107 -19.15 7.57 3.24
N VAL A 108 -17.87 7.55 3.60
CA VAL A 108 -17.38 7.99 4.92
C VAL A 108 -16.97 9.46 4.90
N LEU A 109 -16.34 9.91 3.80
CA LEU A 109 -15.89 11.30 3.65
C LEU A 109 -16.89 12.17 2.90
N SER A 110 -18.05 11.61 2.50
CA SER A 110 -19.11 12.29 1.75
C SER A 110 -18.60 12.95 0.46
N GLU A 111 -17.59 12.36 -0.19
CA GLU A 111 -17.09 12.87 -1.45
C GLU A 111 -18.16 12.73 -2.56
N PRO A 112 -18.27 13.71 -3.48
CA PRO A 112 -19.23 13.63 -4.56
C PRO A 112 -18.94 12.42 -5.47
N LEU A 113 -19.99 11.65 -5.73
CA LEU A 113 -20.00 10.60 -6.74
C LEU A 113 -20.22 11.22 -8.11
N THR A 114 -19.15 11.37 -8.88
CA THR A 114 -19.21 11.90 -10.24
C THR A 114 -19.19 10.77 -11.26
N LEU A 115 -19.76 11.02 -12.45
CA LEU A 115 -19.72 10.05 -13.55
C LEU A 115 -18.28 9.66 -13.90
N ASN A 116 -17.35 10.61 -13.86
CA ASN A 116 -15.92 10.38 -14.09
C ASN A 116 -15.32 9.38 -13.07
N LYS A 117 -15.68 9.48 -11.79
CA LYS A 117 -15.24 8.53 -10.76
C LYS A 117 -15.78 7.13 -11.06
N ILE A 118 -17.07 7.00 -11.38
CA ILE A 118 -17.69 5.71 -11.71
C ILE A 118 -16.97 5.05 -12.89
N VAL A 119 -16.80 5.81 -13.99
CA VAL A 119 -16.12 5.32 -15.20
C VAL A 119 -14.67 4.93 -14.88
N GLY A 120 -13.94 5.75 -14.12
CA GLY A 120 -12.57 5.45 -13.70
C GLY A 120 -12.46 4.17 -12.86
N LEU A 121 -13.40 3.94 -11.95
CA LEU A 121 -13.45 2.70 -11.15
C LEU A 121 -13.71 1.47 -12.02
N LEU A 122 -14.64 1.55 -12.98
CA LEU A 122 -14.90 0.47 -13.93
C LEU A 122 -13.68 0.14 -14.79
N PHE A 123 -12.98 1.16 -15.30
CA PHE A 123 -11.71 0.96 -16.03
C PHE A 123 -10.62 0.37 -15.13
N GLY A 124 -10.57 0.75 -13.85
CA GLY A 124 -9.65 0.16 -12.87
C GLY A 124 -9.90 -1.34 -12.67
N ILE A 125 -11.16 -1.75 -12.56
CA ILE A 125 -11.56 -3.17 -12.48
C ILE A 125 -11.13 -3.92 -13.74
N LEU A 126 -11.44 -3.35 -14.91
CA LEU A 126 -11.11 -3.95 -16.20
C LEU A 126 -9.59 -4.14 -16.37
N SER A 127 -8.80 -3.13 -16.00
CA SER A 127 -7.34 -3.18 -16.05
C SER A 127 -6.79 -4.36 -15.24
N VAL A 128 -7.25 -4.53 -14.01
CA VAL A 128 -6.80 -5.63 -13.16
C VAL A 128 -7.25 -6.98 -13.70
N TYR A 129 -8.49 -7.08 -14.19
CA TYR A 129 -8.99 -8.30 -14.83
C TYR A 129 -8.06 -8.73 -15.98
N LEU A 130 -7.73 -7.81 -16.89
CA LEU A 130 -6.84 -8.08 -18.02
C LEU A 130 -5.42 -8.47 -17.57
N LEU A 131 -4.84 -7.77 -16.58
CA LEU A 131 -3.49 -8.07 -16.08
C LEU A 131 -3.41 -9.38 -15.28
N SER A 132 -4.50 -9.78 -14.64
CA SER A 132 -4.57 -11.04 -13.87
C SER A 132 -4.79 -12.27 -14.75
N GLY A 133 -5.25 -12.08 -15.99
CA GLY A 133 -5.80 -13.10 -16.87
C GLY A 133 -4.80 -14.00 -17.60
N GLU A 134 -3.49 -13.79 -17.53
CA GLU A 134 -2.52 -14.56 -18.30
C GLU A 134 -1.44 -15.24 -17.44
N GLU A 135 -1.47 -16.57 -17.47
CA GLU A 135 -0.40 -17.59 -17.33
C GLU A 135 -1.18 -18.86 -16.96
N VAL A 136 -1.71 -19.55 -17.99
CA VAL A 136 -2.01 -20.99 -17.97
C VAL A 136 -0.73 -21.71 -18.39
#